data_AF-A0A952U353-F1
#
_entry.id   AF-A0A952U353-F1
#
_cell.length_a   1.000
_cell.length_b   1.000
_cell.length_c   1.000
_cell.angle_alpha   90.00
_cell.angle_beta   90.00
_cell.angle_gamma   90.00
#
_symmetry.space_group_name_H-M   'P 1'
#
loop_
_entity.id
_entity.type
_entity.pdbx_description
1 polymer ?
#
loop_
_entity_poly.entity_id
_entity_poly.type
_entity_poly.pdbx_seq_one_letter_code
_entity_poly.pdbx_strand_id
1 'polypeptide(L)'
;MIDNAFVRIDGSPGSGKTLLIERILQSNRSKNIGVVRFRKNPKLRAPKEIAAGSEETQRYLSAGAQGALLMEYPPNCKNTSVTDEFWCTNFLGSLFNAVYCEAELTDDQFPTDLSVFVIPPLENPASIFESRQIKVDEKLMRDYLRRRSVISLH
;
A
#
# COMPACT_ATOMS: atom_id res chain seq x y z
N MET A 1 21.53 -7.52 -8.50
CA MET A 1 20.15 -7.03 -8.70
C MET A 1 19.67 -6.66 -7.31
N ILE A 2 19.41 -5.39 -7.03
CA ILE A 2 18.85 -5.02 -5.73
C ILE A 2 17.36 -5.32 -5.85
N ASP A 3 16.90 -6.26 -5.05
CA ASP A 3 15.52 -6.68 -5.00
C ASP A 3 14.80 -5.74 -4.02
N ASN A 4 14.17 -4.68 -4.55
CA ASN A 4 13.42 -3.74 -3.74
C ASN A 4 12.03 -4.30 -3.51
N ALA A 5 11.62 -4.48 -2.26
CA ALA A 5 10.22 -4.81 -1.97
C ALA A 5 9.34 -3.56 -2.16
N PHE A 6 8.33 -3.64 -3.02
CA PHE A 6 7.37 -2.56 -3.26
C PHE A 6 6.09 -2.78 -2.46
N VAL A 7 5.75 -1.82 -1.59
CA VAL A 7 4.54 -1.86 -0.78
C VAL A 7 3.64 -0.71 -1.20
N ARG A 8 2.47 -1.03 -1.77
CA ARG A 8 1.45 -0.03 -2.10
C ARG A 8 0.56 0.21 -0.88
N ILE A 9 0.35 1.47 -0.55
CA ILE A 9 -0.51 1.91 0.55
C ILE A 9 -1.56 2.85 -0.05
N ASP A 10 -2.79 2.35 -0.14
CA ASP A 10 -3.91 3.02 -0.81
C ASP A 10 -5.06 3.28 0.18
N GLY A 11 -5.93 4.22 -0.18
CA GLY A 11 -7.01 4.71 0.68
C GLY A 11 -7.44 6.12 0.30
N SER A 12 -8.63 6.53 0.76
CA SER A 12 -9.13 7.88 0.50
C SER A 12 -8.29 8.97 1.18
N PRO A 13 -8.39 10.23 0.75
CA PRO A 13 -7.86 11.36 1.52
C PRO A 13 -8.35 11.32 2.96
N GLY A 14 -7.45 11.55 3.92
CA GLY A 14 -7.78 11.53 5.35
C GLY A 14 -7.89 10.14 6.00
N SER A 15 -7.68 9.05 5.25
CA SER A 15 -7.78 7.69 5.83
C SER A 15 -6.68 7.32 6.82
N GLY A 16 -5.59 8.10 6.89
CA GLY A 16 -4.47 7.86 7.80
C GLY A 16 -3.27 7.13 7.16
N LYS A 17 -3.21 7.00 5.82
CA LYS A 17 -2.06 6.41 5.09
C LYS A 17 -0.71 6.97 5.52
N THR A 18 -0.58 8.31 5.50
CA THR A 18 0.64 9.01 5.90
C THR A 18 1.03 8.67 7.33
N LEU A 19 0.07 8.64 8.25
CA LEU A 19 0.32 8.28 9.65
C LEU A 19 0.77 6.83 9.77
N LEU A 20 0.16 5.89 9.05
CA LEU A 20 0.59 4.50 9.03
C LEU A 20 2.06 4.37 8.57
N ILE A 21 2.41 5.04 7.47
CA ILE A 21 3.78 5.04 6.94
C ILE A 21 4.77 5.58 7.98
N GLU A 22 4.46 6.71 8.62
CA GLU A 22 5.30 7.29 9.68
C GLU A 22 5.54 6.31 10.81
N ARG A 23 4.50 5.61 11.28
CA ARG A 23 4.62 4.62 12.36
C ARG A 23 5.43 3.40 11.95
N ILE A 24 5.31 2.94 10.71
CA ILE A 24 6.12 1.82 10.20
C ILE A 24 7.58 2.23 10.09
N LEU A 25 7.89 3.42 9.55
CA LEU A 25 9.26 3.94 9.48
C LEU A 25 9.89 4.08 10.87
N GLN A 26 9.16 4.67 11.81
CA GLN A 26 9.63 4.88 13.18
C GLN A 26 9.90 3.57 13.93
N SER A 27 9.16 2.50 13.61
CA SER A 27 9.38 1.16 14.18
C SER A 27 10.46 0.34 13.46
N ASN A 28 10.87 0.74 12.24
CA ASN A 28 11.82 0.02 11.39
C ASN A 28 13.08 0.86 11.04
N ARG A 29 13.62 1.60 12.02
CA ARG A 29 14.74 2.55 11.80
C ARG A 29 16.04 1.93 11.25
N SER A 30 16.20 0.61 11.34
CA SER A 30 17.39 -0.10 10.86
C SER A 30 17.33 -0.49 9.38
N LYS A 31 16.23 -0.19 8.67
CA LYS A 31 16.06 -0.54 7.26
C LYS A 31 16.10 0.71 6.37
N ASN A 32 16.73 0.59 5.21
CA ASN A 32 16.74 1.64 4.20
C ASN A 32 15.40 1.63 3.46
N ILE A 33 14.44 2.42 3.92
CA ILE A 33 13.11 2.49 3.31
C ILE A 33 12.98 3.82 2.57
N GLY A 34 12.68 3.76 1.28
CA GLY A 34 12.26 4.90 0.48
C GLY A 34 10.74 5.06 0.51
N VAL A 35 10.24 6.29 0.44
CA VAL A 35 8.80 6.56 0.31
C VAL A 35 8.52 7.41 -0.92
N VAL A 36 7.52 7.02 -1.70
CA VAL A 36 7.05 7.75 -2.87
C VAL A 36 5.58 8.08 -2.64
N ARG A 37 5.23 9.35 -2.80
CA ARG A 37 3.85 9.81 -2.79
C ARG A 37 3.40 10.08 -4.22
N PHE A 38 2.31 9.45 -4.64
CA PHE A 38 1.65 9.70 -5.91
C PHE A 38 0.43 10.59 -5.68
N ARG A 39 0.33 11.72 -6.38
CA ARG A 39 -0.78 12.67 -6.26
C ARG A 39 -1.37 13.03 -7.63
N LYS A 40 -2.68 12.90 -7.77
CA LYS A 40 -3.39 13.40 -8.96
C LYS A 40 -3.33 14.92 -9.00
N ASN A 41 -2.92 15.48 -10.13
CA ASN A 41 -2.94 16.92 -10.40
C ASN A 41 -3.57 17.18 -11.78
N PRO A 42 -4.81 17.70 -11.85
CA PRO A 42 -5.52 17.92 -13.11
C PRO A 42 -4.93 19.04 -13.98
N LYS A 43 -3.99 19.84 -13.45
CA LYS A 43 -3.32 20.90 -14.21
C LYS A 43 -2.14 20.38 -15.03
N LEU A 44 -1.67 19.17 -14.76
CA LEU A 44 -0.56 18.57 -15.50
C LEU A 44 -1.05 17.94 -16.81
N ARG A 45 -0.14 17.86 -17.78
CA ARG A 45 -0.37 17.16 -19.06
C ARG A 45 0.32 15.79 -19.12
N ALA A 46 1.30 15.56 -18.25
CA ALA A 46 2.06 14.33 -18.13
C ALA A 46 2.50 14.15 -16.67
N PRO A 47 2.81 12.93 -16.23
CA PRO A 47 3.45 12.68 -14.95
C PRO A 47 4.75 13.48 -14.79
N LYS A 48 5.07 13.87 -13.56
CA LYS A 48 6.28 14.64 -13.26
C LYS A 48 6.71 14.46 -11.80
N GLU A 49 8.02 14.37 -11.61
CA GLU A 49 8.67 14.53 -10.30
C GLU A 49 8.63 15.99 -9.83
N ILE A 50 8.17 16.19 -8.59
CA ILE A 50 8.14 17.49 -7.94
C ILE A 50 9.32 17.58 -6.96
N ALA A 51 10.43 18.17 -7.44
CA ALA A 51 11.68 18.26 -6.67
C ALA A 51 11.55 18.99 -5.32
N ALA A 52 10.61 19.94 -5.21
CA ALA A 52 10.35 20.63 -3.94
C ALA A 52 9.65 19.73 -2.89
N GLY A 53 9.06 18.60 -3.33
CA GLY A 53 8.27 17.71 -2.49
C GLY A 53 6.94 18.31 -2.03
N SER A 54 6.42 17.75 -0.93
CA SER A 54 5.29 18.26 -0.15
C SER A 54 5.57 18.16 1.35
N GLU A 55 4.67 18.72 2.17
CA GLU A 55 4.70 18.54 3.63
C GLU A 55 4.79 17.06 4.03
N GLU A 56 4.04 16.18 3.38
CA GLU A 56 4.08 14.73 3.66
C GLU A 56 5.43 14.11 3.33
N THR A 57 6.10 14.54 2.25
CA THR A 57 7.46 14.04 1.96
C THR A 57 8.46 14.41 3.06
N GLN A 58 8.35 15.62 3.63
CA GLN A 58 9.18 16.05 4.77
C GLN A 58 8.85 15.26 6.03
N ARG A 59 7.57 14.93 6.23
CA ARG A 59 7.13 14.06 7.33
C ARG A 59 7.69 12.65 7.22
N TYR A 60 7.74 12.04 6.03
CA TYR A 60 8.38 10.72 5.86
C TYR A 60 9.87 10.76 6.22
N LEU A 61 10.59 11.78 5.74
CA LEU A 61 12.01 11.97 6.07
C LEU A 61 12.20 12.11 7.59
N SER A 62 11.37 12.93 8.24
CA SER A 62 11.38 13.13 9.69
C SER A 62 11.04 11.85 10.48
N ALA A 63 10.23 10.97 9.89
CA ALA A 63 9.89 9.66 10.47
C ALA A 63 10.98 8.59 10.26
N GLY A 64 12.01 8.88 9.46
CA GLY A 64 13.15 8.00 9.22
C GLY A 64 13.21 7.38 7.82
N ALA A 65 12.46 7.88 6.85
CA ALA A 65 12.65 7.48 5.46
C ALA A 65 14.04 7.89 4.96
N GLN A 66 14.73 6.99 4.27
CA GLN A 66 16.05 7.24 3.69
C GLN A 66 15.98 8.12 2.44
N GLY A 67 14.82 8.15 1.78
CA GLY A 67 14.51 9.05 0.68
C GLY A 67 13.00 9.24 0.58
N ALA A 68 12.59 10.42 0.13
CA ALA A 68 11.19 10.73 -0.14
C ALA A 68 11.05 11.37 -1.53
N LEU A 69 10.04 10.95 -2.28
CA LEU A 69 9.74 11.44 -3.62
C LEU A 69 8.27 11.85 -3.71
N LEU A 70 7.99 12.96 -4.40
CA LEU A 70 6.64 13.34 -4.81
C LEU A 70 6.53 13.23 -6.33
N MET A 71 5.62 12.38 -6.78
CA MET A 71 5.20 12.26 -8.17
C MET A 71 3.79 12.81 -8.33
N GLU A 72 3.60 13.75 -9.25
CA GLU A 72 2.28 14.22 -9.65
C GLU A 72 1.92 13.74 -11.04
N TYR A 73 0.65 13.47 -11.29
CA TYR A 73 0.18 12.95 -12.58
C TYR A 73 -1.24 13.40 -12.91
N PRO A 74 -1.58 13.57 -14.21
CA PRO A 74 -2.94 13.90 -14.60
C PRO A 74 -3.90 12.73 -14.36
N PRO A 75 -5.19 13.00 -14.09
CA PRO A 75 -6.19 11.95 -13.87
C PRO A 75 -6.41 11.04 -15.08
N ASN A 76 -6.11 11.52 -16.30
CA ASN A 76 -6.24 10.76 -17.55
C ASN A 76 -4.88 10.68 -18.25
N CYS A 77 -4.04 9.72 -17.84
CA CYS A 77 -2.75 9.45 -18.47
C CYS A 77 -2.96 8.68 -19.79
N LYS A 78 -3.08 9.39 -20.92
CA LYS A 78 -3.33 8.75 -22.24
C LYS A 78 -2.08 8.19 -22.92
N ASN A 79 -0.90 8.76 -22.65
CA ASN A 79 0.32 8.50 -23.42
C ASN A 79 1.49 7.97 -22.58
N THR A 80 1.52 8.25 -21.28
CA THR A 80 2.64 7.88 -20.38
C THR A 80 2.06 7.61 -19.01
N SER A 81 2.33 6.42 -18.44
CA SER A 81 1.87 6.09 -17.10
C SER A 81 2.77 6.77 -16.06
N VAL A 82 2.20 7.08 -14.88
CA VAL A 82 2.99 7.62 -13.77
C VAL A 82 4.07 6.63 -13.31
N THR A 83 3.82 5.34 -13.50
CA THR A 83 4.73 4.25 -13.18
C THR A 83 5.96 4.29 -14.09
N ASP A 84 5.80 4.47 -15.41
CA ASP A 84 6.93 4.56 -16.35
C ASP A 84 7.84 5.74 -16.04
N GLU A 85 7.24 6.90 -15.73
CA GLU A 85 8.00 8.08 -15.33
C GLU A 85 8.74 7.85 -14.02
N PHE A 86 8.10 7.19 -13.05
CA PHE A 86 8.72 6.83 -11.77
C PHE A 86 9.99 5.97 -11.95
N TRP A 87 9.95 4.97 -12.83
CA TRP A 87 11.13 4.13 -13.12
C TRP A 87 12.29 4.90 -13.74
N CYS A 88 12.02 6.03 -14.38
CA CYS A 88 13.04 6.91 -14.97
C CYS A 88 13.65 7.89 -13.96
N THR A 89 13.12 7.98 -12.73
CA THR A 89 13.65 8.90 -11.71
C THR A 89 14.98 8.40 -11.13
N ASN A 90 15.80 9.34 -10.63
CA ASN A 90 17.03 8.99 -9.90
C ASN A 90 16.77 8.41 -8.50
N PHE A 91 15.51 8.38 -8.06
CA PHE A 91 15.13 7.93 -6.73
C PHE A 91 15.57 6.48 -6.47
N LEU A 92 15.31 5.59 -7.43
CA LEU A 92 15.69 4.18 -7.35
C LEU A 92 17.19 3.91 -7.55
N GLY A 93 17.97 4.95 -7.91
CA GLY A 93 19.43 4.88 -7.87
C GLY A 93 19.97 4.72 -6.44
N SER A 94 19.15 4.99 -5.43
CA SER A 94 19.46 4.73 -4.01
C SER A 94 19.17 3.27 -3.64
N LEU A 95 20.07 2.65 -2.87
CA LEU A 95 19.93 1.27 -2.39
C LEU A 95 18.89 1.17 -1.27
N PHE A 96 17.61 1.12 -1.62
CA PHE A 96 16.52 0.85 -0.68
C PHE A 96 16.29 -0.66 -0.50
N ASN A 97 15.96 -1.09 0.71
CA ASN A 97 15.46 -2.45 0.96
C ASN A 97 13.98 -2.58 0.57
N ALA A 98 13.23 -1.49 0.72
CA ALA A 98 11.82 -1.42 0.38
C ALA A 98 11.44 -0.01 -0.06
N VAL A 99 10.44 0.08 -0.92
CA VAL A 99 9.83 1.33 -1.36
C VAL A 99 8.35 1.30 -1.02
N TYR A 100 7.92 2.26 -0.20
CA TYR A 100 6.51 2.43 0.14
C TYR A 100 5.89 3.46 -0.78
N CYS A 101 4.81 3.08 -1.44
CA CYS A 101 4.10 3.89 -2.41
C CYS A 101 2.78 4.34 -1.79
N GLU A 102 2.72 5.57 -1.28
CA GLU A 102 1.46 6.18 -0.87
C GLU A 102 0.72 6.67 -2.10
N ALA A 103 -0.47 6.11 -2.34
CA ALA A 103 -1.20 6.28 -3.58
C ALA A 103 -2.68 6.62 -3.35
N GLU A 104 -3.27 7.21 -4.38
CA GLU A 104 -4.72 7.24 -4.66
C GLU A 104 -4.97 6.57 -6.02
N LEU A 105 -4.28 5.44 -6.24
CA LEU A 105 -4.22 4.76 -7.52
C LEU A 105 -5.40 3.80 -7.64
N THR A 106 -6.45 4.29 -8.28
CA THR A 106 -7.47 3.46 -8.92
C THR A 106 -6.87 2.92 -10.22
N ASP A 107 -6.66 1.61 -10.29
CA ASP A 107 -6.44 0.80 -11.50
C ASP A 107 -5.05 0.73 -12.15
N ASP A 108 -4.06 1.53 -11.73
CA ASP A 108 -2.71 1.42 -12.30
C ASP A 108 -1.90 0.27 -11.69
N GLN A 109 -1.36 -0.58 -12.57
CA GLN A 109 -0.51 -1.73 -12.27
C GLN A 109 0.88 -1.26 -11.82
N PHE A 110 0.97 -0.75 -10.59
CA PHE A 110 2.26 -0.62 -9.94
C PHE A 110 2.68 -2.01 -9.44
N PRO A 111 3.81 -2.58 -9.90
CA PRO A 111 4.27 -3.86 -9.38
C PRO A 111 4.49 -3.73 -7.87
N THR A 112 3.89 -4.64 -7.12
CA THR A 112 3.76 -4.53 -5.68
C THR A 112 3.81 -5.91 -5.08
N ASP A 113 4.68 -6.09 -4.09
CA ASP A 113 4.80 -7.30 -3.28
C ASP A 113 3.73 -7.35 -2.19
N LEU A 114 3.26 -6.18 -1.73
CA LEU A 114 2.20 -6.06 -0.71
C LEU A 114 1.30 -4.84 -0.95
N SER A 115 0.00 -5.07 -1.09
CA SER A 115 -1.02 -4.01 -1.09
C SER A 115 -1.66 -3.85 0.28
N VAL A 116 -1.65 -2.64 0.81
CA VAL A 116 -2.28 -2.24 2.07
C VAL A 116 -3.37 -1.22 1.79
N PHE A 117 -4.58 -1.50 2.25
CA PHE A 117 -5.72 -0.60 2.14
C PHE A 117 -6.01 0.02 3.50
N VAL A 118 -5.99 1.35 3.56
CA VAL A 118 -6.24 2.12 4.77
C VAL A 118 -7.57 2.84 4.63
N ILE A 119 -8.51 2.49 5.49
CA ILE A 119 -9.82 3.14 5.60
C ILE A 119 -9.82 4.08 6.81
N PRO A 120 -10.58 5.19 6.75
CA PRO A 120 -10.74 6.05 7.91
C PRO A 120 -11.35 5.28 9.09
N PRO A 121 -11.14 5.75 10.33
CA PRO A 121 -11.80 5.18 11.50
C PRO A 121 -13.31 5.10 11.31
N LEU A 122 -13.92 3.97 11.67
CA LEU A 122 -15.37 3.80 11.61
C LEU A 122 -16.01 4.67 12.70
N GLU A 123 -16.95 5.53 12.32
CA GLU A 123 -17.69 6.39 13.28
C GLU A 123 -18.44 5.56 14.34
N ASN A 124 -18.91 4.39 13.94
CA ASN A 124 -19.45 3.35 14.81
C ASN A 124 -18.74 2.04 14.48
N PRO A 125 -17.74 1.60 15.26
CA PRO A 125 -17.00 0.38 14.97
C PRO A 125 -17.89 -0.85 15.21
N ALA A 126 -18.75 -1.16 14.24
CA ALA A 126 -19.28 -2.50 14.13
C ALA A 126 -18.09 -3.44 13.87
N SER A 127 -18.05 -4.57 14.58
CA SER A 127 -17.05 -5.59 14.35
C SER A 127 -17.05 -6.00 12.88
N ILE A 128 -15.92 -5.86 12.18
CA ILE A 128 -15.71 -6.46 10.86
C ILE A 128 -15.58 -7.98 10.93
N PHE A 129 -15.39 -8.52 12.14
CA PHE A 129 -15.45 -9.95 12.39
C PHE A 129 -16.90 -10.37 12.52
N GLU A 130 -17.36 -11.17 11.56
CA GLU A 130 -18.63 -11.88 11.66
C GLU A 130 -18.41 -13.16 12.48
N SER A 131 -18.77 -13.13 13.77
CA SER A 131 -18.76 -14.34 14.59
C SER A 131 -20.09 -15.09 14.43
N ARG A 132 -20.07 -16.20 13.69
CA ARG A 132 -21.22 -17.10 13.62
C ARG A 132 -21.10 -18.17 14.69
N GLN A 133 -21.95 -18.14 15.71
CA GLN A 133 -22.14 -19.30 16.58
C GLN A 133 -22.91 -20.36 15.79
N ILE A 134 -22.19 -21.36 15.28
CA ILE A 134 -22.82 -22.53 14.70
C ILE A 134 -23.21 -23.44 15.86
N LYS A 135 -24.52 -23.64 16.06
CA LYS A 135 -25.00 -24.66 16.99
C LYS A 135 -24.62 -26.01 16.39
N VAL A 136 -23.62 -26.64 16.97
CA VAL A 136 -23.20 -27.98 16.57
C VAL A 136 -24.26 -28.94 17.08
N ASP A 137 -25.15 -29.39 16.20
CA ASP A 137 -26.01 -30.54 16.46
C ASP A 137 -25.30 -31.84 16.02
N GLU A 138 -25.81 -32.97 16.49
CA GLU A 138 -25.23 -34.28 16.15
C GLU A 138 -25.18 -34.53 14.64
N LYS A 139 -26.13 -33.96 13.88
CA LYS A 139 -26.20 -34.15 12.42
C LYS A 139 -25.05 -33.41 11.75
N LEU A 140 -24.80 -32.16 12.14
CA LEU A 140 -23.69 -31.35 11.65
C LEU A 140 -22.33 -31.99 11.96
N MET A 141 -22.16 -32.54 13.17
CA MET A 141 -20.93 -33.28 13.53
C MET A 141 -20.75 -34.56 12.75
N ARG A 142 -21.82 -35.36 12.56
CA ARG A 142 -21.76 -36.58 11.72
C ARG A 142 -21.41 -36.24 10.27
N ASP A 143 -21.99 -35.18 9.71
CA ASP A 143 -21.73 -34.75 8.33
C ASP A 143 -20.30 -34.22 8.17
N TYR A 144 -19.78 -33.49 9.16
CA TYR A 144 -18.40 -33.00 9.15
C TYR A 144 -17.37 -34.14 9.25
N LEU A 145 -17.60 -35.10 10.14
CA LEU A 145 -16.73 -36.28 10.31
C LEU A 145 -16.73 -37.18 9.08
N ARG A 146 -17.90 -37.39 8.45
CA ARG A 146 -18.02 -38.15 7.19
C ARG A 146 -17.25 -37.51 6.04
N ARG A 147 -17.27 -36.18 5.93
CA ARG A 147 -16.50 -35.47 4.88
C ARG A 147 -15.00 -35.57 5.10
N ARG A 148 -14.52 -35.58 6.34
CA ARG A 148 -13.09 -35.77 6.63
C ARG A 148 -12.59 -37.20 6.40
N SER A 149 -13.42 -38.22 6.65
CA SER A 149 -13.05 -39.61 6.39
C SER A 149 -12.90 -39.97 4.90
N VAL A 150 -13.42 -39.15 3.99
CA VAL A 150 -13.29 -39.37 2.53
C VAL A 150 -11.95 -38.82 1.99
N ILE A 151 -11.26 -37.95 2.73
CA ILE A 151 -10.01 -37.29 2.27
C ILE A 151 -8.76 -38.06 2.72
N SER A 152 -8.88 -39.08 3.58
CA SER A 152 -7.72 -39.86 4.09
C SER A 152 -7.54 -41.25 3.43
N LEU A 153 -8.16 -41.47 2.27
CA LEU A 153 -7.84 -42.62 1.42
C LEU A 153 -7.58 -42.08 0.03
N HIS A 154 -6.33 -41.68 -0.26
CA HIS A 154 -5.59 -41.82 -1.51
C HIS A 154 -4.15 -41.35 -1.27
#